data_AF-C7MDM7-F1
#
_entry.id   AF-C7MDM7-F1
#
_cell.length_a   1.000
_cell.length_b   1.000
_cell.length_c   1.000
_cell.angle_alpha   90.00
_cell.angle_beta   90.00
_cell.angle_gamma   90.00
#
_symmetry.space_group_name_H-M   'P 1'
#
loop_
_entity.id
_entity.type
_entity.pdbx_description
1 polymer ?
#
loop_
_entity_poly.entity_id
_entity_poly.type
_entity_poly.pdbx_seq_one_letter_code
_entity_poly.pdbx_strand_id
1 'polypeptide(L)'
;MAKPPVTLQPEWTTTLRPWLERIAAQLEVDGVDLDVDRVHLMTGVVAEGVQRSMAPISAFLVGAAVARGASLEEACAAVEAISAPAETVPSAAP
;
A
#
# COMPACT_ATOMS: atom_id res chain seq x y z
N MET A 1 -13.65 1.33 -14.70
CA MET A 1 -13.36 -0.04 -14.22
C MET A 1 -12.10 0.02 -13.39
N ALA A 2 -12.09 -0.55 -12.18
CA ALA A 2 -10.86 -0.65 -11.39
C ALA A 2 -9.83 -1.48 -12.16
N LYS A 3 -8.56 -1.07 -12.12
CA LYS A 3 -7.47 -1.83 -12.73
C LYS A 3 -7.38 -3.20 -12.04
N PRO A 4 -7.13 -4.31 -12.75
CA PRO A 4 -6.97 -5.61 -12.10
C PRO A 4 -5.84 -5.56 -11.05
N PRO A 5 -5.89 -6.44 -10.03
CA PRO A 5 -4.77 -6.67 -9.12
C PRO A 5 -3.45 -6.80 -9.87
N VAL A 6 -2.36 -6.31 -9.29
CA VAL A 6 -1.02 -6.29 -9.91
C VAL A 6 -0.58 -7.70 -10.27
N THR A 7 -0.86 -8.67 -9.40
CA THR A 7 -0.49 -10.08 -9.63
C THR A 7 -1.28 -10.76 -10.76
N LEU A 8 -2.39 -10.15 -11.20
CA LEU A 8 -3.22 -10.62 -12.31
C LEU A 8 -2.94 -9.88 -13.62
N GLN A 9 -1.98 -8.96 -13.65
CA GLN A 9 -1.60 -8.26 -14.87
C GLN A 9 -0.81 -9.20 -15.82
N PRO A 10 -0.97 -9.09 -17.15
CA PRO A 10 -0.29 -9.96 -18.12
C PRO A 10 1.24 -9.98 -17.95
N GLU A 11 1.81 -8.86 -17.54
CA GLU A 11 3.25 -8.68 -17.36
C GLU A 11 3.77 -9.18 -16.00
N TRP A 12 2.89 -9.66 -15.11
CA TRP A 12 3.26 -10.10 -13.77
C TRP A 12 4.37 -11.16 -13.80
N THR A 13 4.13 -12.26 -14.53
CA THR A 13 5.05 -13.39 -14.60
C THR A 13 6.31 -13.07 -15.43
N THR A 14 6.18 -12.22 -16.45
CA THR A 14 7.26 -11.99 -17.43
C THR A 14 8.20 -10.84 -17.07
N THR A 15 7.68 -9.79 -16.42
CA THR A 15 8.43 -8.55 -16.17
C THR A 15 8.40 -8.14 -14.70
N LEU A 16 7.22 -8.06 -14.08
CA LEU A 16 7.08 -7.42 -12.76
C LEU A 16 7.62 -8.28 -11.62
N ARG A 17 7.23 -9.55 -11.55
CA ARG A 17 7.71 -10.48 -10.50
C ARG A 17 9.23 -10.68 -10.57
N PRO A 18 9.85 -10.95 -11.74
CA PRO A 18 11.31 -11.06 -11.82
C PRO A 18 12.05 -9.75 -11.50
N TRP A 19 11.43 -8.59 -11.74
CA TRP A 19 11.99 -7.31 -11.32
C TRP A 19 11.90 -7.11 -9.81
N LEU A 20 10.75 -7.46 -9.21
CA LEU A 20 10.55 -7.43 -7.75
C LEU A 20 11.54 -8.34 -7.03
N GLU A 21 11.70 -9.59 -7.48
CA GLU A 21 12.66 -10.55 -6.93
C GLU A 21 14.10 -10.01 -6.97
N ARG A 22 14.50 -9.35 -8.06
CA ARG A 22 15.85 -8.74 -8.16
C ARG A 22 16.05 -7.58 -7.19
N ILE A 23 15.05 -6.73 -7.01
CA ILE A 23 15.15 -5.63 -6.04
C ILE A 23 15.14 -6.17 -4.62
N ALA A 24 14.34 -7.19 -4.33
CA ALA A 24 14.33 -7.83 -3.02
C ALA A 24 15.73 -8.37 -2.66
N ALA A 25 16.36 -9.07 -3.60
CA ALA A 25 17.72 -9.58 -3.44
C ALA A 25 18.75 -8.46 -3.27
N GLN A 26 18.64 -7.37 -4.03
CA GLN A 26 19.55 -6.22 -3.91
C GLN A 26 19.41 -5.47 -2.59
N LEU A 27 18.20 -5.45 -2.02
CA LEU A 27 17.91 -4.81 -0.74
C LEU A 27 18.07 -5.77 0.45
N GLU A 28 18.45 -7.02 0.20
CA GLU A 28 18.58 -8.08 1.20
C GLU A 28 17.28 -8.32 2.00
N VAL A 29 16.12 -8.24 1.34
CA VAL A 29 14.78 -8.40 1.95
C VAL A 29 14.08 -9.72 1.58
N ASP A 30 14.84 -10.74 1.18
CA ASP A 30 14.37 -12.02 0.62
C ASP A 30 13.47 -12.88 1.56
N GLY A 31 13.19 -12.43 2.78
CA GLY A 31 12.30 -13.08 3.75
C GLY A 31 10.94 -12.41 3.96
N VAL A 32 10.64 -11.34 3.21
CA VAL A 32 9.35 -10.64 3.32
C VAL A 32 8.37 -11.22 2.31
N ASP A 33 7.36 -11.94 2.81
CA ASP A 33 6.19 -12.32 1.99
C ASP A 33 5.36 -11.05 1.73
N LEU A 34 5.72 -10.33 0.67
CA LEU A 34 5.09 -9.07 0.30
C LEU A 34 3.80 -9.34 -0.48
N ASP A 35 2.66 -9.10 0.16
CA ASP A 35 1.37 -9.01 -0.55
C ASP A 35 1.32 -7.72 -1.37
N VAL A 36 1.76 -7.84 -2.63
CA VAL A 36 1.83 -6.74 -3.60
C VAL A 36 0.46 -6.12 -3.86
N ASP A 37 -0.58 -6.94 -3.94
CA ASP A 37 -1.93 -6.47 -4.24
C ASP A 37 -2.50 -5.68 -3.08
N ARG A 38 -2.25 -6.12 -1.85
CA ARG A 38 -2.69 -5.42 -0.63
C ARG A 38 -2.02 -4.06 -0.49
N VAL A 39 -0.71 -3.99 -0.69
CA VAL A 39 0.04 -2.72 -0.66
C VAL A 39 -0.46 -1.79 -1.77
N HIS A 40 -0.63 -2.31 -2.99
CA HIS A 40 -1.12 -1.54 -4.11
C HIS A 40 -2.53 -0.99 -3.88
N LEU A 41 -3.44 -1.80 -3.32
CA LEU A 41 -4.79 -1.38 -2.94
C LEU A 41 -4.76 -0.20 -1.97
N MET A 42 -4.02 -0.31 -0.86
CA MET A 42 -3.88 0.77 0.12
C MET A 42 -3.33 2.05 -0.52
N THR A 43 -2.30 1.92 -1.36
CA THR A 43 -1.75 3.09 -2.06
C THR A 43 -2.75 3.75 -3.02
N GLY A 44 -3.68 2.98 -3.59
CA GLY A 44 -4.80 3.48 -4.37
C GLY A 44 -5.75 4.34 -3.52
N VAL A 45 -6.14 3.85 -2.34
CA VAL A 45 -6.96 4.59 -1.37
C VAL A 45 -6.29 5.91 -0.99
N VAL A 46 -5.00 5.90 -0.66
CA VAL A 46 -4.25 7.11 -0.30
C VAL A 46 -4.14 8.09 -1.48
N ALA A 47 -3.87 7.57 -2.68
CA ALA A 47 -3.73 8.39 -3.87
C ALA A 47 -5.02 9.11 -4.26
N GLU A 48 -6.17 8.47 -4.04
CA GLU A 48 -7.50 8.99 -4.34
C GLU A 48 -8.05 9.88 -3.21
N GLY A 49 -7.89 9.47 -1.95
CA GLY A 49 -8.48 10.14 -0.77
C GLY A 49 -7.63 11.27 -0.19
N VAL A 50 -6.30 11.25 -0.38
CA VAL A 50 -5.39 12.24 0.22
C VAL A 50 -4.66 13.04 -0.86
N GLN A 51 -3.67 12.43 -1.49
CA GLN A 51 -2.96 12.96 -2.66
C GLN A 51 -2.00 11.88 -3.18
N ARG A 52 -1.78 11.85 -4.50
CA ARG A 52 -0.92 10.85 -5.16
C ARG A 52 0.51 10.79 -4.61
N SER A 53 1.07 11.91 -4.14
CA SER A 53 2.42 11.94 -3.56
C SER A 53 2.51 11.21 -2.22
N MET A 54 1.40 11.02 -1.50
CA MET A 54 1.39 10.31 -0.21
C MET A 54 1.39 8.80 -0.37
N ALA A 55 0.97 8.26 -1.52
CA ALA A 55 0.96 6.82 -1.78
C ALA A 55 2.32 6.12 -1.53
N PRO A 56 3.46 6.60 -2.11
CA PRO A 56 4.75 6.00 -1.80
C PRO A 56 5.22 6.27 -0.37
N ILE A 57 4.84 7.41 0.23
CA ILE A 57 5.21 7.75 1.61
C ILE A 57 4.49 6.85 2.62
N SER A 58 3.21 6.57 2.40
CA SER A 58 2.44 5.65 3.23
C SER A 58 2.93 4.21 3.09
N ALA A 59 3.24 3.76 1.86
CA ALA A 59 3.84 2.45 1.64
C ALA A 59 5.17 2.27 2.40
N PHE A 60 6.03 3.31 2.41
CA PHE A 60 7.26 3.30 3.19
C PHE A 60 6.99 3.17 4.71
N LEU A 61 6.02 3.93 5.24
CA LEU A 61 5.66 3.85 6.66
C LEU A 61 5.06 2.49 7.04
N VAL A 62 4.24 1.89 6.16
CA VAL A 62 3.74 0.52 6.34
C VAL A 62 4.88 -0.47 6.39
N GLY A 63 5.84 -0.40 5.46
CA GLY A 63 7.05 -1.22 5.50
C GLY A 63 7.84 -1.07 6.80
N ALA A 64 8.00 0.16 7.30
CA ALA A 64 8.65 0.43 8.58
C ALA A 64 7.85 -0.10 9.79
N ALA A 65 6.52 -0.12 9.74
CA ALA A 65 5.68 -0.73 10.78
C ALA A 65 5.81 -2.26 10.78
N VAL A 66 5.79 -2.89 9.60
CA VAL A 66 6.00 -4.33 9.43
C VAL A 66 7.37 -4.75 9.94
N ALA A 67 8.42 -3.99 9.64
CA ALA A 67 9.76 -4.23 10.16
C ALA A 67 9.85 -4.14 11.70
N ARG A 68 8.90 -3.46 12.36
CA ARG A 68 8.77 -3.40 13.83
C ARG A 68 7.83 -4.46 14.41
N GLY A 69 7.32 -5.38 13.58
CA GLY A 69 6.50 -6.52 14.00
C GLY A 69 4.99 -6.33 13.87
N ALA A 70 4.51 -5.26 13.24
CA ALA A 70 3.09 -5.15 12.87
C ALA A 70 2.74 -6.12 11.74
N SER A 71 1.50 -6.61 11.67
CA SER A 71 1.06 -7.29 10.46
C SER A 71 0.86 -6.28 9.31
N LEU A 72 1.03 -6.76 8.07
CA LEU A 72 0.80 -5.94 6.89
C LEU A 72 -0.65 -5.43 6.83
N GLU A 73 -1.61 -6.30 7.13
CA GLU A 73 -3.04 -5.95 7.11
C GLU A 73 -3.36 -4.86 8.14
N GLU A 74 -2.91 -5.00 9.38
CA GLU A 74 -3.14 -3.99 10.42
C GLU A 74 -2.53 -2.64 10.04
N ALA A 75 -1.31 -2.64 9.49
CA ALA A 75 -0.64 -1.41 9.08
C ALA A 75 -1.35 -0.73 7.90
N CYS A 76 -1.79 -1.50 6.89
CA CYS A 76 -2.57 -0.98 5.78
C CYS A 76 -3.94 -0.45 6.23
N ALA A 77 -4.66 -1.19 7.07
CA ALA A 77 -5.96 -0.79 7.59
C ALA A 77 -5.87 0.51 8.42
N ALA A 78 -4.80 0.69 9.20
CA ALA A 78 -4.56 1.92 9.95
C ALA A 78 -4.37 3.14 9.02
N VAL A 79 -3.66 2.98 7.91
CA VAL A 79 -3.51 4.05 6.90
C VAL A 79 -4.84 4.34 6.21
N GLU A 80 -5.61 3.32 5.83
CA GLU A 80 -6.89 3.48 5.16
C GLU A 80 -7.93 4.18 6.05
N ALA A 81 -7.97 3.86 7.35
CA ALA A 81 -8.89 4.46 8.30
C ALA A 81 -8.73 5.99 8.43
N ILE A 82 -7.50 6.50 8.29
CA ILE A 82 -7.23 7.95 8.33
C ILE A 82 -7.29 8.63 6.96
N SER A 83 -7.29 7.84 5.88
CA SER A 83 -7.33 8.31 4.49
C SER A 83 -8.76 8.35 3.92
N ALA A 84 -9.69 7.65 4.57
CA ALA A 84 -11.11 7.81 4.30
C ALA A 84 -11.51 9.27 4.55
N PRO A 85 -12.35 9.88 3.68
CA PRO A 85 -12.82 11.22 3.91
C PRO A 85 -13.46 11.30 5.29
N ALA A 86 -13.00 12.25 6.12
CA ALA A 86 -13.62 12.53 7.40
C ALA A 86 -15.10 12.80 7.13
N GLU A 87 -15.98 12.01 7.75
CA GLU A 87 -17.40 12.34 7.79
C GLU A 87 -17.50 13.76 8.34
N THR A 88 -18.02 14.69 7.53
CA THR A 88 -18.16 16.09 7.94
C THR A 88 -19.15 16.14 9.08
N VAL A 89 -18.66 16.13 10.32
CA VAL A 89 -19.46 16.47 11.49
C VAL A 89 -19.94 17.90 11.26
N PRO A 90 -21.26 18.17 11.16
CA PRO A 90 -21.74 19.53 11.06
C PRO A 90 -21.29 20.27 12.31
N SER A 91 -20.45 21.29 12.12
CA SER A 91 -20.09 22.22 13.19
C SER A 91 -21.37 22.89 13.67
N ALA A 92 -21.92 22.42 14.79
CA ALA A 92 -22.93 23.16 15.53
C ALA A 92 -22.25 24.44 16.04
N ALA A 93 -22.46 25.54 15.32
CA ALA A 93 -22.12 26.86 15.81
C ALA A 93 -23.14 27.27 16.90
N PRO A 94 -22.71 27.97 17.96
CA PRO A 94 -23.61 28.54 18.97
C PRO A 94 -24.46 29.68 18.42
#